data_AF-A0A844CDQ9-F1
#
_entry.id   AF-A0A844CDQ9-F1
#
_cell.length_a   1.000
_cell.length_b   1.000
_cell.length_c   1.000
_cell.angle_alpha   90.00
_cell.angle_beta   90.00
_cell.angle_gamma   90.00
#
_symmetry.space_group_name_H-M   'P 1'
#
loop_
_entity.id
_entity.type
_entity.pdbx_description
1 polymer ?
#
loop_
_entity_poly.entity_id
_entity_poly.type
_entity_poly.pdbx_seq_one_letter_code
_entity_poly.pdbx_strand_id
1 'polypeptide(L)'
;MYEQWLAMEQFYYEDVGVILIFFIIGAILSISTISHLSHWFSKVVNGIFLVFVIISGIFIFNNINQHGELMAKAKYVSPANRDFKRNVYRDEQYSATSKNLFRNAYMSQHFEGVGLYQSKEFVEEVEYLGRDSKGYLYFQIDGNIYLVLESVVTFEDEQTTAIRVGKGYKLIDEKLTELGFISQSRIFFQEFRVPNSMIDKEFEREQNSIIMQHKEIVAKWVTPG
;
A
#
# COMPACT_ATOMS: atom_id res chain seq x y z
N MET A 1 1.50 14.20 9.50
CA MET A 1 1.92 12.90 8.95
C MET A 1 3.16 13.02 8.09
N TYR A 2 3.22 13.99 7.15
CA TYR A 2 4.42 14.23 6.33
C TYR A 2 5.72 14.28 7.13
N GLU A 3 5.84 15.21 8.09
CA GLU A 3 7.07 15.39 8.88
C GLU A 3 7.48 14.14 9.66
N GLN A 4 6.49 13.41 10.21
CA GLN A 4 6.77 12.19 10.98
C GLN A 4 7.27 11.05 10.07
N TRP A 5 6.75 10.96 8.85
CA TRP A 5 7.19 9.98 7.88
C TRP A 5 8.57 10.33 7.31
N LEU A 6 8.80 11.61 7.00
CA LEU A 6 10.10 12.11 6.56
C LEU A 6 11.18 11.84 7.62
N ALA A 7 10.91 12.19 8.88
CA ALA A 7 11.83 11.93 10.00
C ALA A 7 12.11 10.42 10.18
N MET A 8 11.08 9.58 10.06
CA MET A 8 11.25 8.12 10.11
C MET A 8 12.14 7.60 8.97
N GLU A 9 11.95 8.10 7.74
CA GLU A 9 12.79 7.70 6.61
C GLU A 9 14.23 8.16 6.75
N GLN A 10 14.45 9.39 7.20
CA GLN A 10 15.79 9.93 7.45
C GLN A 10 16.50 9.10 8.52
N PHE A 11 15.84 8.81 9.63
CA PHE A 11 16.39 7.95 10.68
C PHE A 11 16.77 6.56 10.13
N TYR A 12 15.84 5.89 9.45
CA TYR A 12 16.02 4.50 9.07
C TYR A 12 16.98 4.29 7.88
N TYR A 13 16.91 5.16 6.86
CA TYR A 13 17.67 5.00 5.61
C TYR A 13 18.95 5.84 5.56
N GLU A 14 19.10 6.88 6.39
CA GLU A 14 20.29 7.74 6.41
C GLU A 14 21.05 7.60 7.72
N ASP A 15 20.45 7.99 8.85
CA ASP A 15 21.16 8.11 10.13
C ASP A 15 21.73 6.77 10.61
N VAL A 16 20.94 5.70 10.55
CA VAL A 16 21.39 4.34 10.94
C VAL A 16 22.55 3.88 10.05
N GLY A 17 22.52 4.18 8.76
CA GLY A 17 23.60 3.84 7.82
C GLY A 17 24.89 4.59 8.16
N VAL A 18 24.79 5.88 8.43
CA VAL A 18 25.93 6.74 8.82
C VAL A 18 26.52 6.28 10.15
N ILE A 19 25.69 6.02 11.16
CA ILE A 19 26.12 5.51 12.47
C ILE A 19 26.86 4.18 12.30
N LEU A 20 26.35 3.28 11.46
CA LEU A 20 26.99 1.98 11.20
C LEU A 20 28.38 2.13 10.56
N ILE A 21 28.56 3.07 9.62
CA ILE A 21 29.87 3.35 9.02
C ILE A 21 30.85 3.84 10.09
N PHE A 22 30.47 4.83 10.90
CA PHE A 22 31.32 5.34 11.97
C PHE A 22 31.62 4.27 13.03
N PHE A 23 30.66 3.39 13.30
CA PHE A 23 30.86 2.25 14.18
C PHE A 23 31.94 1.29 13.64
N ILE A 24 31.88 0.94 12.35
CA ILE A 24 32.89 0.07 11.71
C ILE A 24 34.28 0.71 11.74
N ILE A 25 34.38 1.99 11.36
CA ILE A 25 35.66 2.73 11.37
C ILE A 25 36.21 2.79 12.80
N GLY A 26 35.37 3.17 13.76
CA GLY A 26 35.74 3.25 15.17
C GLY A 26 36.18 1.91 15.75
N ALA A 27 35.53 0.81 15.37
CA ALA A 27 35.92 -0.54 15.78
C ALA A 27 37.30 -0.94 15.23
N ILE A 28 37.57 -0.66 13.94
CA ILE A 28 38.88 -0.94 13.32
C ILE A 28 39.98 -0.14 14.01
N LEU A 29 39.76 1.16 14.25
CA LEU A 29 40.72 2.03 14.95
C LEU A 29 40.95 1.55 16.39
N SER A 30 39.88 1.18 17.09
CA SER A 30 39.93 0.65 18.45
C SER A 30 40.83 -0.59 18.52
N ILE A 31 40.60 -1.57 17.65
CA ILE A 31 41.40 -2.81 17.56
C ILE A 31 42.87 -2.49 17.22
N SER A 32 43.10 -1.65 16.21
CA SER A 32 44.44 -1.26 15.77
C SER A 32 45.25 -0.57 16.88
N THR A 33 44.60 0.28 17.68
CA THR A 33 45.26 0.98 18.78
C THR A 33 45.64 0.06 19.93
N ILE A 34 44.85 -0.99 20.18
CA ILE A 34 45.16 -2.00 21.20
C ILE A 34 46.39 -2.82 20.78
N SER A 35 46.54 -3.12 19.48
CA SER A 35 47.62 -3.99 18.99
C SER A 35 48.95 -3.27 18.71
N HIS A 36 48.93 -1.98 18.35
CA HIS A 36 50.13 -1.31 17.80
C HIS A 36 50.52 0.01 18.46
N LEU A 37 49.71 0.58 19.36
CA LEU A 37 49.95 1.90 19.95
C LEU A 37 50.22 1.84 21.46
N SER A 38 50.80 2.93 21.99
CA SER A 38 51.04 3.02 23.44
C SER A 38 49.73 2.96 24.24
N HIS A 39 49.82 2.42 25.45
CA HIS A 39 48.68 2.18 26.32
C HIS A 39 47.84 3.44 26.64
N TRP A 40 48.46 4.62 26.69
CA TRP A 40 47.73 5.88 26.90
C TRP A 40 46.89 6.27 25.68
N PHE A 41 47.46 6.23 24.48
CA PHE A 41 46.73 6.54 23.24
C PHE A 41 45.57 5.56 23.00
N SER A 42 45.79 4.27 23.24
CA SER A 42 44.74 3.25 23.12
C SER A 42 43.56 3.52 24.08
N LYS A 43 43.83 3.91 25.34
CA LYS A 43 42.78 4.27 26.30
C LYS A 43 41.92 5.44 25.85
N VAL A 44 42.54 6.49 25.30
CA VAL A 44 41.82 7.68 24.84
C VAL A 44 40.92 7.35 23.66
N VAL A 45 41.45 6.68 22.62
CA VAL A 45 40.67 6.33 21.43
C VAL A 45 39.52 5.39 21.77
N ASN A 46 39.78 4.33 22.55
CA ASN A 46 38.73 3.41 22.99
C ASN A 46 37.69 4.09 23.90
N GLY A 47 38.11 5.04 24.74
CA GLY A 47 37.20 5.83 25.56
C GLY A 47 36.25 6.70 24.72
N ILE A 48 36.78 7.40 23.71
CA ILE A 48 35.97 8.18 22.76
C ILE A 48 35.01 7.28 21.99
N PHE A 49 35.49 6.14 21.50
CA PHE A 49 34.66 5.17 20.79
C PHE A 49 33.54 4.64 21.69
N LEU A 50 33.82 4.31 22.95
CA LEU A 50 32.79 3.86 23.89
C LEU A 50 31.71 4.92 24.13
N VAL A 51 32.09 6.18 24.30
CA VAL A 51 31.14 7.30 24.44
C VAL A 51 30.27 7.43 23.19
N PHE A 52 30.87 7.35 22.00
CA PHE A 52 30.14 7.35 20.74
C PHE A 52 29.11 6.21 20.65
N VAL A 53 29.50 4.99 21.05
CA VAL A 53 28.59 3.83 21.06
C VAL A 53 27.40 4.04 22.00
N ILE A 54 27.64 4.57 23.21
CA ILE A 54 26.58 4.84 24.18
C ILE A 54 25.60 5.90 23.65
N ILE A 55 26.12 7.03 23.13
CA ILE A 55 25.28 8.11 22.59
C ILE A 55 24.46 7.60 21.40
N SER A 56 25.09 6.88 20.48
CA SER A 56 24.40 6.30 19.31
C SER A 56 23.34 5.28 19.72
N GLY A 57 23.62 4.45 20.73
CA GLY A 57 22.66 3.49 21.28
C GLY A 57 21.42 4.17 21.86
N ILE A 58 21.60 5.23 22.64
CA ILE A 58 20.49 6.04 23.19
C ILE A 58 19.69 6.69 22.06
N PHE A 59 20.38 7.26 21.07
CA PHE A 59 19.73 7.89 19.91
C PHE A 59 18.88 6.89 19.11
N ILE A 60 19.43 5.73 18.79
CA ILE A 60 18.71 4.67 18.07
C ILE A 60 17.52 4.17 18.88
N PHE A 61 17.71 3.90 20.18
CA PHE A 61 16.63 3.43 21.05
C PHE A 61 15.45 4.41 21.10
N ASN A 62 15.75 5.71 21.26
CA ASN A 62 14.72 6.74 21.30
C ASN A 62 13.96 6.85 19.97
N ASN A 63 14.66 6.83 18.84
CA ASN A 63 14.05 6.93 17.52
C ASN A 63 13.22 5.67 17.16
N ILE A 64 13.66 4.47 17.55
CA ILE A 64 12.86 3.25 17.38
C ILE A 64 11.56 3.35 18.19
N ASN A 65 11.62 3.84 19.42
CA ASN A 65 10.40 4.02 20.24
C ASN A 65 9.47 5.09 19.65
N GLN A 66 10.03 6.17 19.10
CA GLN A 66 9.26 7.28 18.53
C GLN A 66 8.63 6.91 17.17
N HIS A 67 9.35 6.18 16.31
CA HIS A 67 8.96 5.92 14.93
C HIS A 67 8.58 4.45 14.66
N GLY A 68 8.64 3.57 15.65
CA GLY A 68 8.46 2.13 15.49
C GLY A 68 7.13 1.73 14.85
N GLU A 69 6.04 2.43 15.15
CA GLU A 69 4.75 2.20 14.49
C GLU A 69 4.79 2.55 13.00
N LEU A 70 5.42 3.67 12.63
CA LEU A 70 5.57 4.09 11.24
C LEU A 70 6.51 3.13 10.48
N MET A 71 7.58 2.67 11.12
CA MET A 71 8.47 1.64 10.58
C MET A 71 7.72 0.33 10.33
N ALA A 72 6.83 -0.08 11.25
CA ALA A 72 6.00 -1.26 11.07
C ALA A 72 5.00 -1.11 9.90
N LYS A 73 4.54 0.11 9.63
CA LYS A 73 3.66 0.44 8.49
C LYS A 73 4.41 0.48 7.15
N ALA A 74 5.74 0.68 7.16
CA ALA A 74 6.56 0.73 5.95
C ALA A 74 6.49 -0.56 5.11
N LYS A 75 6.18 -1.71 5.73
CA LYS A 75 5.98 -2.99 5.00
C LYS A 75 4.81 -2.97 4.00
N TYR A 76 3.86 -2.03 4.16
CA TYR A 76 2.73 -1.85 3.25
C TYR A 76 3.07 -0.89 2.10
N VAL A 77 4.24 -0.26 2.10
CA VAL A 77 4.72 0.55 0.97
C VAL A 77 5.05 -0.37 -0.20
N SER A 78 4.49 -0.09 -1.36
CA SER A 78 4.67 -0.89 -2.58
C SER A 78 4.54 -0.03 -3.83
N PRO A 79 4.81 -0.57 -5.04
CA PRO A 79 4.60 0.18 -6.28
C PRO A 79 3.13 0.59 -6.51
N ALA A 80 2.19 0.00 -5.76
CA ALA A 80 0.79 0.37 -5.79
C ALA A 80 0.56 1.77 -5.20
N ASN A 81 1.28 2.12 -4.12
CA ASN A 81 1.04 3.35 -3.36
C ASN A 81 2.24 4.33 -3.37
N ARG A 82 3.39 3.95 -3.94
CA ARG A 82 4.59 4.79 -4.04
C ARG A 82 5.35 4.60 -5.35
N ASP A 83 5.96 5.67 -5.87
CA ASP A 83 6.67 5.67 -7.15
C ASP A 83 8.06 5.06 -7.12
N PHE A 84 8.70 5.05 -5.96
CA PHE A 84 10.04 4.52 -5.79
C PHE A 84 10.17 3.79 -4.46
N LYS A 85 11.19 2.95 -4.38
CA LYS A 85 11.64 2.31 -3.16
C LYS A 85 12.76 3.14 -2.54
N ARG A 86 12.62 3.47 -1.24
CA ARG A 86 13.74 4.00 -0.45
C ARG A 86 14.74 2.89 -0.18
N ASN A 87 16.02 3.16 -0.44
CA ASN A 87 17.14 2.34 -0.01
C ASN A 87 18.15 3.23 0.72
N VAL A 88 19.08 2.61 1.44
CA VAL A 88 20.22 3.32 2.03
C VAL A 88 21.01 3.97 0.89
N TYR A 89 21.20 5.29 0.94
CA TYR A 89 21.92 6.16 -0.02
C TYR A 89 21.21 6.57 -1.33
N ARG A 90 20.35 5.75 -1.92
CA ARG A 90 19.71 6.12 -3.20
C ARG A 90 18.32 5.52 -3.40
N ASP A 91 17.40 6.37 -3.83
CA ASP A 91 16.05 5.95 -4.23
C ASP A 91 16.07 5.18 -5.55
N GLU A 92 15.36 4.06 -5.56
CA GLU A 92 15.24 3.18 -6.72
C GLU A 92 13.84 3.30 -7.31
N GLN A 93 13.74 3.80 -8.54
CA GLN A 93 12.47 3.89 -9.25
C GLN A 93 11.96 2.49 -9.59
N TYR A 94 10.70 2.22 -9.29
CA TYR A 94 10.07 0.98 -9.74
C TYR A 94 9.98 0.93 -11.26
N SER A 95 10.15 -0.26 -11.85
CA SER A 95 9.95 -0.45 -13.28
C SER A 95 8.51 -0.11 -13.69
N ALA A 96 8.32 0.34 -14.94
CA ALA A 96 6.98 0.62 -15.48
C ALA A 96 6.06 -0.60 -15.39
N THR A 97 6.59 -1.80 -15.65
CA THR A 97 5.87 -3.07 -15.53
C THR A 97 5.41 -3.32 -14.09
N SER A 98 6.29 -3.13 -13.10
CA SER A 98 5.95 -3.30 -11.68
C SER A 98 4.87 -2.30 -11.24
N LYS A 99 5.02 -1.01 -11.63
CA LYS A 99 4.00 0.01 -11.33
C LYS A 99 2.66 -0.38 -11.93
N ASN A 100 2.64 -0.80 -13.20
CA ASN A 100 1.40 -1.19 -13.88
C ASN A 100 0.74 -2.40 -13.21
N LEU A 101 1.51 -3.45 -12.91
CA LEU A 101 1.01 -4.66 -12.26
C LEU A 101 0.37 -4.34 -10.90
N PHE A 102 1.10 -3.64 -10.02
CA PHE A 102 0.64 -3.39 -8.66
C PHE A 102 -0.49 -2.35 -8.58
N ARG A 103 -0.49 -1.33 -9.44
CA ARG A 103 -1.57 -0.32 -9.47
C ARG A 103 -2.88 -0.85 -10.04
N ASN A 104 -2.81 -1.94 -10.80
CA ASN A 104 -3.96 -2.62 -11.37
C ASN A 104 -4.35 -3.89 -10.60
N ALA A 105 -3.57 -4.28 -9.59
CA ALA A 105 -3.87 -5.40 -8.71
C ALA A 105 -4.72 -4.95 -7.51
N TYR A 106 -5.45 -5.90 -6.92
CA TYR A 106 -6.26 -5.66 -5.74
C TYR A 106 -5.37 -5.47 -4.50
N MET A 107 -4.98 -4.22 -4.22
CA MET A 107 -3.99 -3.83 -3.21
C MET A 107 -4.58 -2.97 -2.08
N SER A 108 -5.89 -3.08 -1.83
CA SER A 108 -6.59 -2.30 -0.79
C SER A 108 -5.88 -2.32 0.58
N GLN A 109 -5.41 -3.50 1.01
CA GLN A 109 -4.69 -3.67 2.28
C GLN A 109 -3.39 -2.85 2.36
N HIS A 110 -2.73 -2.56 1.24
CA HIS A 110 -1.53 -1.72 1.22
C HIS A 110 -1.84 -0.24 1.46
N PHE A 111 -3.00 0.25 1.01
CA PHE A 111 -3.44 1.62 1.27
C PHE A 111 -3.95 1.79 2.70
N GLU A 112 -4.65 0.79 3.23
CA GLU A 112 -5.11 0.77 4.63
C GLU A 112 -3.94 0.62 5.60
N GLY A 113 -3.08 -0.36 5.36
CA GLY A 113 -2.00 -0.72 6.27
C GLY A 113 -0.92 0.36 6.41
N VAL A 114 -0.67 1.16 5.36
CA VAL A 114 0.31 2.25 5.44
C VAL A 114 -0.19 3.42 6.31
N GLY A 115 -1.50 3.57 6.47
CA GLY A 115 -2.11 4.60 7.32
C GLY A 115 -1.92 6.05 6.86
N LEU A 116 -1.61 6.25 5.57
CA LEU A 116 -1.41 7.56 4.94
C LEU A 116 -2.61 8.01 4.10
N TYR A 117 -3.61 7.15 3.96
CA TYR A 117 -4.75 7.37 3.08
C TYR A 117 -6.05 7.38 3.86
N GLN A 118 -6.95 8.26 3.45
CA GLN A 118 -8.35 8.24 3.84
C GLN A 118 -9.12 7.46 2.78
N SER A 119 -9.94 6.52 3.23
CA SER A 119 -10.86 5.81 2.33
C SER A 119 -12.12 6.60 2.07
N LYS A 120 -12.61 6.51 0.84
CA LYS A 120 -13.92 7.00 0.42
C LYS A 120 -14.67 5.87 -0.28
N GLU A 121 -15.93 5.69 0.08
CA GLU A 121 -16.83 4.79 -0.64
C GLU A 121 -17.22 5.43 -1.99
N PHE A 122 -17.22 4.61 -3.03
CA PHE A 122 -17.67 4.95 -4.36
C PHE A 122 -18.84 4.05 -4.69
N VAL A 123 -19.91 4.68 -5.17
CA VAL A 123 -21.13 4.01 -5.58
C VAL A 123 -21.40 4.43 -7.01
N GLU A 124 -21.73 3.46 -7.85
CA GLU A 124 -22.06 3.69 -9.24
C GLU A 124 -23.27 2.82 -9.62
N GLU A 125 -24.25 3.45 -10.24
CA GLU A 125 -25.44 2.75 -10.74
C GLU A 125 -25.07 1.82 -11.89
N VAL A 126 -25.60 0.61 -11.84
CA VAL A 126 -25.41 -0.44 -12.86
C VAL A 126 -26.75 -1.09 -13.13
N GLU A 127 -26.86 -1.74 -14.28
CA GLU A 127 -28.09 -2.44 -14.62
C GLU A 127 -27.98 -3.92 -14.24
N TYR A 128 -28.83 -4.38 -13.33
CA TYR A 128 -28.97 -5.81 -13.06
C TYR A 128 -29.89 -6.43 -14.12
N LEU A 129 -29.37 -7.38 -14.89
CA LEU A 129 -30.09 -8.01 -15.99
C LEU A 129 -30.94 -9.19 -15.51
N GLY A 130 -30.55 -9.83 -14.41
CA GLY A 130 -31.25 -10.98 -13.85
C GLY A 130 -30.36 -12.20 -13.67
N ARG A 131 -31.00 -13.30 -13.30
CA ARG A 131 -30.40 -14.62 -13.10
C ARG A 131 -30.77 -15.55 -14.26
N ASP A 132 -29.84 -16.36 -14.74
CA ASP A 132 -30.17 -17.42 -15.72
C ASP A 132 -30.68 -18.70 -15.06
N SER A 133 -31.14 -19.65 -15.88
CA SER A 133 -31.62 -20.97 -15.42
C SER A 133 -30.59 -21.82 -14.70
N LYS A 134 -29.30 -21.45 -14.75
CA LYS A 134 -28.20 -22.12 -14.04
C LYS A 134 -27.81 -21.39 -12.74
N GLY A 135 -28.46 -20.27 -12.43
CA GLY A 135 -28.21 -19.47 -11.24
C GLY A 135 -27.13 -18.40 -11.39
N TYR A 136 -26.58 -18.18 -12.60
CA TYR A 136 -25.57 -17.13 -12.80
C TYR A 136 -26.23 -15.75 -12.84
N LEU A 137 -25.58 -14.76 -12.24
CA LEU A 137 -26.06 -13.39 -12.17
C LEU A 137 -25.42 -12.53 -13.25
N TYR A 138 -26.21 -11.68 -13.90
CA TYR A 138 -25.76 -10.85 -15.00
C TYR A 138 -26.00 -9.37 -14.72
N PHE A 139 -24.98 -8.56 -15.04
CA PHE A 139 -25.03 -7.11 -14.93
C PHE A 139 -24.59 -6.48 -16.24
N GLN A 140 -25.22 -5.38 -16.61
CA GLN A 140 -24.78 -4.53 -17.71
C GLN A 140 -24.04 -3.31 -17.15
N ILE A 141 -22.80 -3.14 -17.60
CA ILE A 141 -21.89 -2.09 -17.18
C ILE A 141 -21.20 -1.54 -18.42
N ASP A 142 -21.29 -0.23 -18.66
CA ASP A 142 -20.73 0.44 -19.85
C ASP A 142 -21.10 -0.26 -21.17
N GLY A 143 -22.34 -0.75 -21.28
CA GLY A 143 -22.87 -1.44 -22.47
C GLY A 143 -22.38 -2.88 -22.68
N ASN A 144 -21.60 -3.43 -21.76
CA ASN A 144 -21.16 -4.83 -21.81
C ASN A 144 -21.86 -5.67 -20.73
N ILE A 145 -22.11 -6.94 -21.04
CA ILE A 145 -22.74 -7.90 -20.14
C ILE A 145 -21.66 -8.67 -19.38
N TYR A 146 -21.74 -8.62 -18.06
CA TYR A 146 -20.82 -9.30 -17.15
C TYR A 146 -21.52 -10.42 -16.41
N LEU A 147 -20.90 -11.59 -16.40
CA LEU A 147 -21.23 -12.66 -15.46
C LEU A 147 -20.55 -12.38 -14.12
N VAL A 148 -21.36 -12.32 -13.07
CA VAL A 148 -20.95 -11.98 -11.70
C VAL A 148 -21.21 -13.15 -10.76
N LEU A 149 -20.29 -13.35 -9.81
CA LEU A 149 -20.43 -14.38 -8.78
C LEU A 149 -21.46 -13.93 -7.72
N GLU A 150 -22.31 -14.83 -7.27
CA GLU A 150 -23.30 -14.55 -6.22
C GLU A 150 -22.66 -14.07 -4.90
N SER A 151 -21.43 -14.51 -4.59
CA SER A 151 -20.71 -14.12 -3.38
C SER A 151 -20.36 -12.63 -3.29
N VAL A 152 -20.48 -11.88 -4.39
CA VAL A 152 -20.24 -10.44 -4.43
C VAL A 152 -21.51 -9.65 -4.74
N VAL A 153 -22.69 -10.27 -4.59
CA VAL A 153 -23.99 -9.62 -4.79
C VAL A 153 -24.82 -9.73 -3.52
N THR A 154 -25.28 -8.58 -3.03
CA THR A 154 -26.16 -8.47 -1.87
C THR A 154 -27.51 -7.95 -2.35
N PHE A 155 -28.60 -8.63 -1.97
CA PHE A 155 -29.95 -8.16 -2.22
C PHE A 155 -30.48 -7.48 -0.95
N GLU A 156 -31.00 -6.27 -1.08
CA GLU A 156 -31.47 -5.47 0.06
C GLU A 156 -32.68 -4.59 -0.30
N ASP A 157 -33.55 -4.31 0.68
CA ASP A 157 -34.77 -3.51 0.48
C ASP A 157 -34.49 -2.00 0.36
N GLU A 158 -33.34 -1.55 0.86
CA GLU A 158 -32.97 -0.13 0.93
C GLU A 158 -32.59 0.45 -0.44
N GLN A 159 -32.25 -0.41 -1.41
CA GLN A 159 -31.89 0.03 -2.77
C GLN A 159 -33.10 0.18 -3.66
N THR A 160 -33.07 1.23 -4.48
CA THR A 160 -34.07 1.47 -5.52
C THR A 160 -33.59 1.02 -6.90
N THR A 161 -32.28 1.08 -7.13
CA THR A 161 -31.61 0.63 -8.36
C THR A 161 -30.42 -0.26 -8.01
N ALA A 162 -29.97 -1.06 -8.96
CA ALA A 162 -28.76 -1.86 -8.75
C ALA A 162 -27.52 -0.95 -8.79
N ILE A 163 -26.60 -1.16 -7.86
CA ILE A 163 -25.39 -0.36 -7.72
C ILE A 163 -24.18 -1.27 -7.56
N ARG A 164 -23.02 -0.82 -8.03
CA ARG A 164 -21.72 -1.36 -7.62
C ARG A 164 -21.09 -0.46 -6.58
N VAL A 165 -20.55 -1.07 -5.53
CA VAL A 165 -19.95 -0.39 -4.39
C VAL A 165 -18.49 -0.79 -4.27
N GLY A 166 -17.65 0.20 -3.99
CA GLY A 166 -16.22 0.00 -3.83
C GLY A 166 -15.57 1.12 -3.06
N LYS A 167 -14.26 0.97 -2.87
CA LYS A 167 -13.48 1.81 -1.97
C LYS A 167 -12.28 2.38 -2.70
N GLY A 168 -12.13 3.70 -2.68
CA GLY A 168 -10.94 4.39 -3.16
C GLY A 168 -10.21 5.05 -2.00
N TYR A 169 -8.93 5.34 -2.21
CA TYR A 169 -8.04 5.89 -1.18
C TYR A 169 -7.41 7.17 -1.71
N LYS A 170 -7.48 8.25 -0.92
CA LYS A 170 -6.79 9.52 -1.19
C LYS A 170 -5.83 9.83 -0.05
N LEU A 171 -4.67 10.40 -0.34
CA LEU A 171 -3.74 10.83 0.69
C LEU A 171 -4.42 11.78 1.70
N ILE A 172 -4.11 11.57 2.99
CA ILE A 172 -4.54 12.45 4.08
C ILE A 172 -3.82 13.81 3.99
N ASP A 173 -2.59 13.80 3.50
CA ASP A 173 -1.71 14.96 3.37
C ASP A 173 -1.08 14.94 1.97
N GLU A 174 -1.44 15.90 1.11
CA GLU A 174 -0.97 15.96 -0.27
C GLU A 174 0.55 16.18 -0.37
N LYS A 175 1.20 16.71 0.68
CA LYS A 175 2.67 16.86 0.71
C LYS A 175 3.40 15.51 0.67
N LEU A 176 2.75 14.42 1.06
CA LEU A 176 3.33 13.07 0.96
C LEU A 176 3.65 12.66 -0.48
N THR A 177 3.10 13.34 -1.48
CA THR A 177 3.50 13.17 -2.89
C THR A 177 4.96 13.54 -3.14
N GLU A 178 5.53 14.46 -2.37
CA GLU A 178 6.96 14.80 -2.43
C GLU A 178 7.86 13.62 -2.00
N LEU A 179 7.32 12.74 -1.13
CA LEU A 179 7.99 11.49 -0.74
C LEU A 179 7.70 10.34 -1.73
N GLY A 180 7.06 10.64 -2.86
CA GLY A 180 6.72 9.70 -3.92
C GLY A 180 5.44 8.90 -3.71
N PHE A 181 4.63 9.20 -2.69
CA PHE A 181 3.33 8.55 -2.54
C PHE A 181 2.36 9.02 -3.63
N ILE A 182 1.52 8.13 -4.13
CA ILE A 182 0.52 8.51 -5.14
C ILE A 182 -0.64 9.24 -4.48
N SER A 183 -1.23 10.23 -5.16
CA SER A 183 -2.31 11.04 -4.58
C SER A 183 -3.60 10.25 -4.35
N GLN A 184 -3.93 9.34 -5.27
CA GLN A 184 -5.19 8.60 -5.28
C GLN A 184 -5.00 7.19 -5.86
N SER A 185 -5.67 6.21 -5.25
CA SER A 185 -5.74 4.85 -5.77
C SER A 185 -6.78 4.69 -6.89
N ARG A 186 -6.79 3.51 -7.53
CA ARG A 186 -7.99 3.02 -8.23
C ARG A 186 -9.11 2.70 -7.23
N ILE A 187 -10.30 2.47 -7.76
CA ILE A 187 -11.43 2.02 -6.94
C ILE A 187 -11.33 0.51 -6.79
N PHE A 188 -11.31 0.02 -5.57
CA PHE A 188 -11.32 -1.40 -5.25
C PHE A 188 -12.77 -1.85 -5.11
N PHE A 189 -13.22 -2.72 -6.01
CA PHE A 189 -14.57 -3.27 -5.98
C PHE A 189 -14.81 -4.08 -4.71
N GLN A 190 -15.99 -3.93 -4.11
CA GLN A 190 -16.40 -4.70 -2.93
C GLN A 190 -17.58 -5.61 -3.25
N GLU A 191 -18.68 -5.04 -3.72
CA GLU A 191 -19.92 -5.77 -3.95
C GLU A 191 -20.85 -5.04 -4.94
N PHE A 192 -21.83 -5.77 -5.44
CA PHE A 192 -23.04 -5.22 -6.02
C PHE A 192 -24.15 -5.25 -4.97
N ARG A 193 -24.95 -4.18 -4.91
CA ARG A 193 -26.18 -4.15 -4.13
C ARG A 193 -27.36 -4.02 -5.07
N VAL A 194 -28.33 -4.91 -4.92
CA VAL A 194 -29.49 -5.02 -5.82
C VAL A 194 -30.77 -4.91 -5.01
N PRO A 195 -31.80 -4.18 -5.48
CA PRO A 195 -33.10 -4.16 -4.83
C PRO A 195 -33.68 -5.57 -4.71
N ASN A 196 -34.20 -5.94 -3.54
CA ASN A 196 -34.91 -7.20 -3.34
C ASN A 196 -36.07 -7.41 -4.34
N SER A 197 -36.70 -6.32 -4.80
CA SER A 197 -37.75 -6.37 -5.81
C SER A 197 -37.30 -6.96 -7.16
N MET A 198 -35.98 -7.08 -7.40
CA MET A 198 -35.41 -7.65 -8.62
C MET A 198 -34.92 -9.08 -8.45
N ILE A 199 -35.11 -9.73 -7.29
CA ILE A 199 -34.56 -11.06 -7.02
C ILE A 199 -35.02 -12.14 -8.02
N ASP A 200 -36.28 -12.06 -8.44
CA ASP A 200 -36.91 -12.99 -9.38
C ASP A 200 -36.74 -12.56 -10.85
N LYS A 201 -35.92 -11.54 -11.13
CA LYS A 201 -35.66 -11.11 -12.51
C LYS A 201 -34.85 -12.19 -13.22
N GLU A 202 -35.43 -12.77 -14.26
CA GLU A 202 -34.75 -13.76 -15.11
C GLU A 202 -34.07 -13.10 -16.31
N PHE A 203 -32.89 -13.60 -16.65
CA PHE A 203 -32.13 -13.17 -17.82
C PHE A 203 -32.10 -14.28 -18.87
N GLU A 204 -32.80 -14.06 -19.99
CA GLU A 204 -32.68 -14.92 -21.16
C GLU A 204 -31.53 -14.46 -22.05
N ARG A 205 -30.51 -15.31 -22.13
CA ARG A 205 -29.32 -15.03 -22.93
C ARG A 205 -29.64 -15.07 -24.42
N GLU A 206 -29.39 -13.98 -25.13
CA GLU A 206 -29.34 -14.00 -26.60
C GLU A 206 -28.10 -14.78 -27.10
N GLN A 207 -28.29 -15.58 -28.15
CA GLN A 207 -27.26 -16.50 -28.68
C GLN A 207 -25.93 -15.82 -29.07
N ASN A 208 -25.94 -14.51 -29.37
CA ASN A 208 -24.78 -13.75 -29.83
C ASN A 208 -24.21 -12.74 -28.82
N SER A 209 -24.69 -12.73 -27.58
CA SER A 209 -24.16 -11.82 -26.55
C SER A 209 -22.74 -12.21 -26.14
N ILE A 210 -21.81 -11.26 -26.24
CA ILE A 210 -20.46 -11.39 -25.67
C ILE A 210 -20.58 -11.20 -24.15
N ILE A 211 -20.25 -12.25 -23.40
CA ILE A 211 -20.30 -12.23 -21.93
C ILE A 211 -18.87 -12.16 -21.41
N MET A 212 -18.60 -11.10 -20.66
CA MET A 212 -17.32 -10.89 -20.01
C MET A 212 -17.36 -11.47 -18.59
N GLN A 213 -16.23 -11.93 -18.09
CA GLN A 213 -16.12 -12.28 -16.67
C GLN A 213 -15.83 -11.03 -15.85
N HIS A 214 -16.52 -10.86 -14.73
CA HIS A 214 -16.27 -9.76 -13.79
C HIS A 214 -14.89 -9.84 -13.07
N LYS A 215 -13.98 -10.70 -13.52
CA LYS A 215 -12.60 -10.76 -13.00
C LYS A 215 -11.66 -9.74 -13.66
N GLU A 216 -12.14 -9.03 -14.68
CA GLU A 216 -11.37 -8.03 -15.41
C GLU A 216 -11.55 -6.63 -14.81
N ILE A 217 -10.59 -5.73 -15.05
CA ILE A 217 -10.70 -4.32 -14.65
C ILE A 217 -11.81 -3.67 -15.47
N VAL A 218 -12.94 -3.38 -14.85
CA VAL A 218 -14.06 -2.70 -15.50
C VAL A 218 -14.01 -1.23 -15.11
N ALA A 219 -13.77 -0.34 -16.09
CA ALA A 219 -13.98 1.11 -15.94
C ALA A 219 -13.27 1.77 -14.73
N LYS A 220 -11.99 1.42 -14.50
CA LYS A 220 -11.14 1.87 -13.37
C LYS A 220 -11.39 1.16 -12.03
N TRP A 221 -12.32 0.22 -11.97
CA TRP A 221 -12.56 -0.63 -10.81
C TRP A 221 -11.67 -1.88 -10.87
N VAL A 222 -10.98 -2.15 -9.77
CA VAL A 222 -10.12 -3.33 -9.61
C VAL A 222 -10.87 -4.36 -8.80
N THR A 223 -11.04 -5.54 -9.38
CA THR A 223 -11.74 -6.67 -8.77
C THR A 223 -10.74 -7.60 -8.07
N PRO A 224 -11.13 -8.25 -6.96
CA PRO A 224 -10.31 -9.29 -6.36
C PRO A 224 -10.13 -10.46 -7.34
N GLY A 225 -8.89 -10.92 -7.51
CA GLY A 225 -8.52 -12.01 -8.44
C GLY A 225 -8.88 -13.40 -7.94
#